data_AF-A0A4Q3W9F2-F1
#
_entry.id   AF-A0A4Q3W9F2-F1
#
_cell.length_a   1.000
_cell.length_b   1.000
_cell.length_c   1.000
_cell.angle_alpha   90.00
_cell.angle_beta   90.00
_cell.angle_gamma   90.00
#
_symmetry.space_group_name_H-M   'P 1'
#
loop_
_entity.id
_entity.type
_entity.pdbx_description
1 polymer ?
#
loop_
_entity_poly.entity_id
_entity_poly.type
_entity_poly.pdbx_seq_one_letter_code
_entity_poly.pdbx_strand_id
1 'polypeptide(L)'
;MQAAHDRIRSHIHRTPTLTNRTINAISGVSIYFKPENFQKIGAFKARGGMNAILQLSEQERYYGRTLGPVTTHSSGNHAQAVAFAARQVGTKAYIVMPRTAPQVKKEAVRDYGAEIIECEPTLEAREAGVLVGSRAGEAAQAGTRRKIGCAFGDAPRNGTCAGLQRME
;
A
#
# COMPACT_ATOMS: atom_id res chain seq x y z
N MET A 1 -6.36 -7.17 14.65
CA MET A 1 -7.17 -7.26 13.42
C MET A 1 -8.47 -6.44 13.49
N GLN A 2 -9.23 -6.49 14.59
CA GLN A 2 -10.47 -5.69 14.76
C GLN A 2 -10.25 -4.19 14.54
N ALA A 3 -9.26 -3.59 15.22
CA ALA A 3 -8.94 -2.17 15.04
C ALA A 3 -8.62 -1.79 13.58
N ALA A 4 -7.96 -2.67 12.82
CA ALA A 4 -7.70 -2.44 11.40
C ALA A 4 -8.99 -2.51 10.57
N HIS A 5 -9.90 -3.44 10.89
CA HIS A 5 -11.21 -3.53 10.25
C HIS A 5 -12.01 -2.24 10.45
N ASP A 6 -12.12 -1.76 11.69
CA ASP A 6 -12.90 -0.57 12.02
C ASP A 6 -12.34 0.69 11.36
N ARG A 7 -11.01 0.79 11.27
CA ARG A 7 -10.32 1.91 10.61
C ARG A 7 -10.61 1.97 9.11
N ILE A 8 -10.62 0.83 8.41
CA ILE A 8 -10.66 0.82 6.94
C ILE A 8 -12.06 0.63 6.35
N ARG A 9 -13.06 0.19 7.14
CA ARG A 9 -14.37 -0.28 6.64
C ARG A 9 -15.12 0.70 5.74
N SER A 10 -14.97 2.01 5.94
CA SER A 10 -15.59 3.07 5.12
C SER A 10 -14.89 3.29 3.77
N HIS A 11 -13.70 2.74 3.57
CA HIS A 11 -12.85 3.02 2.41
C HIS A 11 -12.68 1.83 1.47
N ILE A 12 -13.04 0.63 1.91
CA ILE A 12 -12.86 -0.62 1.16
C ILE A 12 -14.18 -1.34 0.92
N HIS A 13 -14.20 -2.24 -0.05
CA HIS A 13 -15.34 -3.12 -0.25
C HIS A 13 -15.38 -4.24 0.80
N ARG A 14 -16.56 -4.52 1.32
CA ARG A 14 -16.85 -5.83 1.92
C ARG A 14 -17.09 -6.82 0.78
N THR A 15 -16.01 -7.43 0.31
CA THR A 15 -16.07 -8.46 -0.75
C THR A 15 -17.03 -9.59 -0.35
N PRO A 16 -17.74 -10.22 -1.29
CA PRO A 16 -18.67 -11.31 -0.99
C PRO A 16 -17.92 -12.56 -0.50
N THR A 17 -18.66 -13.61 -0.15
CA THR A 17 -18.14 -14.96 -0.01
C THR A 17 -18.86 -15.81 -1.03
N LEU A 18 -18.12 -16.46 -1.93
CA LEU A 18 -18.68 -17.24 -3.02
C LEU A 18 -18.48 -18.73 -2.77
N THR A 19 -19.34 -19.56 -3.36
CA THR A 19 -19.25 -21.02 -3.33
C THR A 19 -19.40 -21.56 -4.75
N ASN A 20 -18.86 -22.74 -5.03
CA ASN A 20 -19.01 -23.38 -6.33
C ASN A 20 -19.41 -24.85 -6.15
N ARG A 21 -20.60 -25.22 -6.67
CA ARG A 21 -21.15 -26.57 -6.51
C ARG A 21 -20.28 -27.65 -7.16
N THR A 22 -19.75 -27.39 -8.35
CA THR A 22 -18.88 -28.32 -9.07
C THR A 22 -17.58 -28.58 -8.29
N ILE A 23 -16.95 -27.53 -7.77
CA ILE A 23 -15.72 -27.68 -6.98
C ILE A 23 -15.99 -28.43 -5.67
N ASN A 24 -17.10 -28.15 -5.00
CA ASN A 24 -17.49 -28.88 -3.78
C ASN A 24 -17.72 -30.37 -4.05
N ALA A 25 -18.33 -30.72 -5.18
CA ALA A 25 -18.55 -32.12 -5.57
C ALA A 25 -17.22 -32.84 -5.86
N ILE A 26 -16.26 -32.16 -6.52
CA ILE A 26 -14.93 -32.73 -6.81
C ILE A 26 -14.14 -32.93 -5.51
N SER A 27 -14.23 -32.00 -4.55
CA SER A 27 -13.44 -32.05 -3.31
C SER A 27 -14.08 -32.86 -2.19
N GLY A 28 -15.38 -33.16 -2.28
CA GLY A 28 -16.16 -33.78 -1.21
C GLY A 28 -16.41 -32.87 0.01
N VAL A 29 -16.07 -31.58 -0.06
CA VAL A 29 -16.21 -30.61 1.05
C VAL A 29 -16.76 -29.27 0.58
N SER A 30 -17.28 -28.46 1.51
CA SER A 30 -17.75 -27.11 1.20
C SER A 30 -16.58 -26.12 1.12
N ILE A 31 -16.29 -25.62 -0.08
CA ILE A 31 -15.23 -24.62 -0.33
C ILE A 31 -15.85 -23.24 -0.50
N TYR A 32 -15.26 -22.27 0.22
CA TYR A 32 -15.66 -20.87 0.21
C TYR A 32 -14.53 -20.00 -0.36
N PHE A 33 -14.86 -19.16 -1.33
CA PHE A 33 -13.92 -18.25 -1.96
C PHE A 33 -14.10 -16.84 -1.41
N LYS A 34 -12.98 -16.20 -1.09
CA LYS A 34 -12.93 -14.79 -0.75
C LYS A 34 -12.32 -13.99 -1.92
N PRO A 35 -13.14 -13.51 -2.88
CA PRO A 35 -12.65 -12.88 -4.11
C PRO A 35 -12.13 -11.46 -3.85
N GLU A 36 -10.89 -11.36 -3.38
CA GLU A 36 -10.22 -10.07 -3.18
C GLU A 36 -9.81 -9.38 -4.49
N ASN A 37 -10.00 -10.03 -5.63
CA ASN A 37 -9.94 -9.39 -6.94
C ASN A 37 -11.08 -8.37 -7.16
N PHE A 38 -12.15 -8.40 -6.36
CA PHE A 38 -13.23 -7.38 -6.37
C PHE A 38 -12.99 -6.24 -5.38
N GLN A 39 -11.87 -6.26 -4.65
CA GLN A 39 -11.51 -5.17 -3.76
C GLN A 39 -11.15 -3.91 -4.57
N LYS A 40 -11.13 -2.74 -3.92
CA LYS A 40 -10.41 -1.56 -4.43
C LYS A 40 -9.03 -1.97 -4.95
N ILE A 41 -8.59 -1.32 -6.03
CA ILE A 41 -7.35 -1.64 -6.76
C ILE A 41 -7.27 -3.07 -7.32
N GLY A 42 -8.37 -3.83 -7.31
CA GLY A 42 -8.44 -5.20 -7.82
C GLY A 42 -7.66 -6.23 -7.00
N ALA A 43 -7.32 -5.94 -5.74
CA ALA A 43 -6.58 -6.85 -4.87
C ALA A 43 -6.70 -6.53 -3.38
N PHE A 44 -6.43 -7.52 -2.54
CA PHE A 44 -6.49 -7.40 -1.08
C PHE A 44 -5.56 -6.31 -0.48
N LYS A 45 -4.53 -5.90 -1.22
CA LYS A 45 -3.51 -4.94 -0.75
C LYS A 45 -4.09 -3.56 -0.43
N ALA A 46 -5.25 -3.20 -0.99
CA ALA A 46 -5.98 -1.98 -0.60
C ALA A 46 -6.25 -1.93 0.91
N ARG A 47 -6.50 -3.07 1.56
CA ARG A 47 -6.76 -3.15 3.01
C ARG A 47 -5.55 -2.68 3.82
N GLY A 48 -4.39 -3.26 3.53
CA GLY A 48 -3.14 -2.95 4.23
C GLY A 48 -2.65 -1.53 3.94
N GLY A 49 -2.68 -1.11 2.67
CA GLY A 49 -2.32 0.24 2.26
C GLY A 49 -3.16 1.30 2.95
N MET A 50 -4.49 1.12 2.97
CA MET A 50 -5.39 2.06 3.64
C MET A 50 -5.18 2.10 5.15
N ASN A 51 -5.02 0.93 5.79
CA ASN A 51 -4.78 0.85 7.21
C ASN A 51 -3.48 1.56 7.63
N ALA A 52 -2.41 1.42 6.85
CA ALA A 52 -1.12 2.07 7.15
C ALA A 52 -1.22 3.59 7.02
N ILE A 53 -1.82 4.09 5.93
CA ILE A 53 -1.96 5.53 5.68
C ILE A 53 -2.86 6.20 6.72
N LEU A 54 -3.98 5.57 7.09
CA LEU A 54 -4.86 6.11 8.13
C LEU A 54 -4.18 6.15 9.50
N GLN A 55 -3.37 5.14 9.85
CA GLN A 55 -2.59 5.17 11.11
C GLN A 55 -1.58 6.31 11.12
N LEU A 56 -0.86 6.53 10.01
CA LEU A 56 0.07 7.66 9.90
C LEU A 56 -0.67 8.99 10.01
N SER A 57 -1.84 9.11 9.36
CA SER A 57 -2.68 10.30 9.47
C SER A 57 -3.20 10.55 10.89
N GLU A 58 -3.65 9.50 11.59
CA GLU A 58 -4.04 9.57 13.00
C GLU A 58 -2.86 10.02 13.88
N GLN A 59 -1.68 9.45 13.67
CA GLN A 59 -0.47 9.80 14.40
C GLN A 59 -0.06 11.26 14.15
N GLU A 60 -0.10 11.75 12.91
CA GLU A 60 0.23 13.14 12.61
C GLU A 60 -0.78 14.11 13.23
N ARG A 61 -2.07 13.79 13.16
CA ARG A 61 -3.12 14.58 13.81
C ARG A 61 -2.97 14.65 15.32
N TYR A 62 -2.52 13.57 15.96
CA TYR A 62 -2.20 13.56 17.40
C TYR A 62 -1.12 14.59 17.76
N TYR A 63 -0.16 14.83 16.87
CA TYR A 63 0.87 15.87 17.04
C TYR A 63 0.47 17.25 16.47
N GLY A 64 -0.80 17.45 16.08
CA GLY A 64 -1.28 18.70 15.49
C GLY A 64 -0.77 18.98 14.08
N ARG A 65 -0.35 17.94 13.34
CA ARG A 65 0.22 18.05 11.99
C ARG A 65 -0.69 17.39 10.95
N THR A 66 -0.52 17.81 9.70
CA THR A 66 -1.13 17.13 8.55
C THR A 66 -0.20 16.04 8.05
N LEU A 67 -0.75 14.95 7.50
CA LEU A 67 0.06 13.91 6.90
C LEU A 67 0.80 14.45 5.67
N GLY A 68 2.14 14.48 5.76
CA GLY A 68 3.01 14.82 4.63
C GLY A 68 2.97 13.76 3.52
N PRO A 69 3.73 13.97 2.44
CA PRO A 69 3.76 13.05 1.31
C PRO A 69 4.28 11.67 1.73
N VAL A 70 3.77 10.64 1.07
CA VAL A 70 4.15 9.24 1.34
C VAL A 70 4.91 8.64 0.18
N THR A 71 5.88 7.78 0.49
CA THR A 71 6.69 7.11 -0.53
C THR A 71 6.72 5.61 -0.29
N THR A 72 6.60 4.83 -1.37
CA THR A 72 6.83 3.37 -1.36
C THR A 72 7.51 2.93 -2.66
N HIS A 73 8.00 1.68 -2.70
CA HIS A 73 8.45 1.02 -3.91
C HIS A 73 7.63 -0.24 -4.16
N SER A 74 7.08 -0.38 -5.37
CA SER A 74 6.41 -1.61 -5.80
C SER A 74 6.09 -1.56 -7.28
N SER A 75 6.21 -2.68 -7.98
CA SER A 75 5.84 -2.78 -9.40
C SER A 75 4.34 -3.08 -9.64
N GLY A 76 3.48 -3.08 -8.61
CA GLY A 76 2.08 -3.46 -8.82
C GLY A 76 1.10 -3.18 -7.68
N ASN A 77 0.40 -4.20 -7.18
CA ASN A 77 -0.80 -4.01 -6.34
C ASN A 77 -0.53 -3.21 -5.05
N HIS A 78 0.70 -3.23 -4.51
CA HIS A 78 1.05 -2.40 -3.35
C HIS A 78 1.20 -0.93 -3.74
N ALA A 79 1.82 -0.64 -4.88
CA ALA A 79 1.90 0.71 -5.44
C ALA A 79 0.50 1.32 -5.64
N GLN A 80 -0.41 0.57 -6.26
CA GLN A 80 -1.81 1.03 -6.40
C GLN A 80 -2.50 1.19 -5.06
N ALA A 81 -2.26 0.29 -4.09
CA ALA A 81 -2.87 0.40 -2.77
C ALA A 81 -2.43 1.66 -1.99
N VAL A 82 -1.14 2.03 -2.06
CA VAL A 82 -0.63 3.25 -1.43
C VAL A 82 -1.11 4.49 -2.18
N ALA A 83 -1.07 4.48 -3.52
CA ALA A 83 -1.59 5.59 -4.33
C ALA A 83 -3.09 5.84 -4.05
N PHE A 84 -3.90 4.78 -4.06
CA PHE A 84 -5.32 4.83 -3.70
C PHE A 84 -5.52 5.41 -2.30
N ALA A 85 -4.82 4.88 -1.30
CA ALA A 85 -4.97 5.31 0.09
C ALA A 85 -4.53 6.77 0.31
N ALA A 86 -3.44 7.19 -0.33
CA ALA A 86 -2.97 8.58 -0.27
C ALA A 86 -4.02 9.55 -0.84
N ARG A 87 -4.62 9.20 -1.99
CA ARG A 87 -5.74 9.97 -2.57
C ARG A 87 -6.94 10.05 -1.62
N GLN A 88 -7.29 8.97 -0.93
CA GLN A 88 -8.42 8.98 0.00
C GLN A 88 -8.22 9.93 1.19
N VAL A 89 -6.99 10.10 1.65
CA VAL A 89 -6.67 11.00 2.79
C VAL A 89 -6.19 12.39 2.35
N GLY A 90 -6.10 12.64 1.04
CA GLY A 90 -5.67 13.92 0.49
C GLY A 90 -4.17 14.23 0.62
N THR A 91 -3.31 13.21 0.67
CA THR A 91 -1.84 13.40 0.65
C THR A 91 -1.24 12.98 -0.70
N LYS A 92 -0.07 13.55 -1.03
CA LYS A 92 0.71 13.16 -2.22
C LYS A 92 1.37 11.80 -2.00
N ALA A 93 1.47 11.01 -3.07
CA ALA A 93 2.21 9.75 -3.06
C ALA A 93 3.27 9.71 -4.16
N TYR A 94 4.48 9.29 -3.79
CA TYR A 94 5.57 9.00 -4.70
C TYR A 94 5.82 7.49 -4.75
N ILE A 95 5.73 6.92 -5.94
CA ILE A 95 5.77 5.47 -6.13
C ILE A 95 6.96 5.10 -7.00
N VAL A 96 7.91 4.39 -6.42
CA VAL A 96 9.08 3.92 -7.15
C VAL A 96 8.71 2.61 -7.86
N MET A 97 8.77 2.61 -9.19
CA MET A 97 8.41 1.48 -10.03
C MET A 97 9.55 1.14 -11.00
N PRO A 98 9.85 -0.15 -11.26
CA PRO A 98 10.75 -0.53 -12.33
C PRO A 98 10.26 -0.03 -13.70
N ARG A 99 11.18 0.36 -14.58
CA ARG A 99 10.87 0.69 -15.99
C ARG A 99 10.12 -0.44 -16.69
N THR A 100 10.45 -1.69 -16.35
CA THR A 100 9.84 -2.91 -16.89
C THR A 100 8.47 -3.26 -16.28
N ALA A 101 7.94 -2.47 -15.34
CA ALA A 101 6.63 -2.74 -14.76
C ALA A 101 5.52 -2.64 -15.82
N PRO A 102 4.49 -3.51 -15.78
CA PRO A 102 3.41 -3.50 -16.76
C PRO A 102 2.74 -2.12 -16.84
N GLN A 103 2.57 -1.62 -18.07
CA GLN A 103 2.09 -0.26 -18.33
C GLN A 103 0.73 0.01 -17.68
N VAL A 104 -0.21 -0.95 -17.77
CA VAL A 104 -1.53 -0.88 -17.11
C VAL A 104 -1.43 -0.64 -15.60
N LYS A 105 -0.37 -1.13 -14.94
CA LYS A 105 -0.17 -0.91 -13.50
C LYS A 105 0.40 0.47 -13.20
N LYS A 106 1.23 1.01 -14.09
CA LYS A 106 1.73 2.39 -13.99
C LYS A 106 0.59 3.39 -14.21
N GLU A 107 -0.25 3.16 -15.22
CA GLU A 107 -1.43 3.98 -15.50
C GLU A 107 -2.40 4.00 -14.30
N ALA A 108 -2.73 2.83 -13.74
CA ALA A 108 -3.57 2.78 -12.55
C ALA A 108 -3.01 3.58 -11.36
N VAL A 109 -1.68 3.61 -11.17
CA VAL A 109 -1.04 4.43 -10.13
C VAL A 109 -1.18 5.93 -10.43
N ARG A 110 -0.98 6.33 -11.69
CA ARG A 110 -1.15 7.73 -12.12
C ARG A 110 -2.61 8.19 -12.00
N ASP A 111 -3.58 7.32 -12.30
CA ASP A 111 -5.02 7.63 -12.17
C ASP A 111 -5.45 7.85 -10.72
N TYR A 112 -4.73 7.26 -9.75
CA TYR A 112 -4.89 7.58 -8.34
C TYR A 112 -4.17 8.88 -7.93
N GLY A 113 -3.52 9.59 -8.85
CA GLY A 113 -2.86 10.88 -8.61
C GLY A 113 -1.47 10.77 -7.99
N ALA A 114 -0.84 9.60 -8.04
CA ALA A 114 0.50 9.41 -7.52
C ALA A 114 1.58 9.63 -8.59
N GLU A 115 2.71 10.16 -8.16
CA GLU A 115 3.87 10.42 -9.02
C GLU A 115 4.75 9.17 -9.09
N ILE A 116 5.09 8.72 -10.31
CA ILE A 116 5.94 7.54 -10.51
C ILE A 116 7.39 7.96 -10.68
N ILE A 117 8.26 7.33 -9.90
CA ILE A 117 9.72 7.45 -10.03
C ILE A 117 10.23 6.14 -10.63
N GLU A 118 10.70 6.20 -11.87
CA GLU A 118 11.16 5.01 -12.56
C GLU A 118 12.58 4.60 -12.12
N CYS A 119 12.79 3.30 -11.94
CA CYS A 119 14.07 2.73 -11.53
C CYS A 119 14.42 1.49 -12.37
N GLU A 120 15.66 1.00 -12.22
CA GLU A 120 16.04 -0.32 -12.71
C GLU A 120 15.32 -1.45 -11.94
N PRO A 121 15.13 -2.64 -12.52
CA PRO A 121 14.37 -3.73 -11.89
C PRO A 121 15.15 -4.47 -10.80
N THR A 122 16.09 -3.80 -10.12
CA THR A 122 16.86 -4.36 -9.00
C THR A 122 16.29 -3.86 -7.66
N LEU A 123 16.64 -4.54 -6.55
CA LEU A 123 16.18 -4.11 -5.23
C LEU A 123 16.85 -2.80 -4.82
N GLU A 124 18.15 -2.69 -5.08
CA GLU A 124 19.00 -1.55 -4.76
C GLU A 124 18.48 -0.28 -5.42
N ALA A 125 18.12 -0.36 -6.71
CA ALA A 125 17.57 0.77 -7.45
C ALA A 125 16.20 1.22 -6.91
N ARG A 126 15.37 0.27 -6.45
CA ARG A 126 14.08 0.58 -5.83
C ARG A 126 14.27 1.29 -4.50
N GLU A 127 15.20 0.83 -3.67
CA GLU A 127 15.47 1.44 -2.37
C GLU A 127 16.10 2.81 -2.50
N ALA A 128 17.06 2.97 -3.41
CA ALA A 128 17.64 4.27 -3.75
C ALA A 128 16.57 5.25 -4.27
N GLY A 129 15.66 4.77 -5.13
CA GLY A 129 14.55 5.58 -5.64
C GLY A 129 13.62 6.09 -4.54
N VAL A 130 13.44 5.35 -3.43
CA VAL A 130 12.59 5.79 -2.31
C VAL A 130 13.22 6.96 -1.58
N LEU A 131 14.55 7.00 -1.47
CA LEU A 131 15.26 8.14 -0.89
C LEU A 131 15.09 9.39 -1.74
N VAL A 132 15.14 9.25 -3.07
CA VAL A 132 14.85 10.34 -4.02
C VAL A 132 13.40 10.80 -3.90
N GLY A 133 12.44 9.89 -3.88
CA GLY A 133 11.02 10.24 -3.74
C GLY A 133 10.68 10.91 -2.41
N SER A 134 11.36 10.50 -1.34
CA SER A 134 11.22 11.16 -0.03
C SER A 134 11.71 12.62 -0.08
N ARG A 135 12.81 12.89 -0.79
CA ARG A 135 13.33 14.26 -1.00
C ARG A 135 12.46 15.10 -1.93
N ALA A 136 11.85 14.49 -2.95
CA ALA A 136 10.88 15.16 -3.82
C ALA A 136 9.63 15.61 -3.04
N GLY A 137 9.18 14.78 -2.08
CA GLY A 137 8.14 15.14 -1.13
C GLY A 137 8.54 16.29 -0.19
N GLU A 138 9.80 16.30 0.28
CA GLU A 138 10.36 17.38 1.11
C GLU A 138 10.49 18.72 0.37
N ALA A 139 10.85 18.72 -0.91
CA ALA A 139 10.92 19.94 -1.71
C ALA A 139 9.54 20.59 -1.95
N ALA A 140 8.47 19.79 -1.90
CA ALA A 140 7.09 20.25 -2.04
C ALA A 140 6.44 20.68 -0.72
N GLN A 141 6.99 20.29 0.44
CA GLN A 141 6.54 20.68 1.78
C GLN A 141 7.73 20.75 2.73
N ALA A 142 8.04 21.95 3.24
CA ALA A 142 9.01 22.12 4.32
C ALA A 142 8.52 21.42 5.61
N GLY A 143 8.79 20.12 5.78
CA GLY A 143 8.37 19.37 6.96
C GLY A 143 8.46 17.84 6.86
N THR A 144 9.53 17.30 7.44
CA THR A 144 9.71 15.95 8.03
C THR A 144 9.51 14.68 7.16
N ARG A 145 10.62 13.96 7.00
CA ARG A 145 10.88 12.71 6.26
C ARG A 145 10.21 11.46 6.85
N ARG A 146 9.43 10.64 6.09
CA ARG A 146 9.02 9.26 6.51
C ARG A 146 8.79 8.27 5.35
N LYS A 147 9.32 7.04 5.51
CA LYS A 147 9.21 5.88 4.58
C LYS A 147 8.12 4.91 5.06
N ILE A 148 7.26 4.43 4.16
CA ILE A 148 6.36 3.30 4.42
C ILE A 148 7.04 2.05 3.87
N GLY A 149 7.63 1.24 4.76
CA GLY A 149 8.30 -0.01 4.37
C GLY A 149 7.31 -1.12 4.02
N CYS A 150 7.63 -1.91 2.99
CA CYS A 150 6.94 -3.14 2.65
C CYS A 150 7.75 -4.32 3.23
N ALA A 151 7.35 -4.84 4.40
CA ALA A 151 7.98 -6.04 4.97
C ALA A 151 7.37 -7.30 4.34
N PHE A 152 7.94 -7.79 3.23
CA PHE A 152 7.79 -9.19 2.81
C PHE A 152 9.09 -9.65 2.14
N GLY A 153 10.00 -10.10 3.00
CA GLY A 153 11.24 -10.82 2.72
C GLY A 153 11.77 -11.33 4.06
N ASP A 154 11.62 -12.64 4.28
CA ASP A 154 12.08 -13.46 5.42
C ASP A 154 11.74 -12.99 6.84
N ALA A 155 10.53 -13.35 7.29
CA ALA A 155 10.17 -13.33 8.71
C ALA A 155 10.77 -14.54 9.45
N PRO A 156 11.56 -14.38 10.54
CA PRO A 156 11.68 -15.42 11.53
C PRO A 156 10.35 -15.56 12.30
N ARG A 157 10.03 -16.80 12.67
CA ARG A 157 8.72 -17.31 13.11
C ARG A 157 8.06 -16.68 14.37
N ASN A 158 8.52 -15.55 14.88
CA ASN A 158 7.97 -14.95 16.11
C ASN A 158 7.44 -13.52 15.89
N GLY A 159 6.21 -13.44 15.40
CA GLY A 159 5.11 -12.68 16.05
C GLY A 159 5.26 -11.22 16.46
N THR A 160 6.27 -10.47 16.00
CA THR A 160 6.41 -9.04 16.32
C THR A 160 6.64 -8.22 15.05
N CYS A 161 5.63 -7.44 14.66
CA CYS A 161 5.78 -6.38 13.65
C CYS A 161 6.64 -5.26 14.24
N ALA A 162 7.95 -5.29 13.96
CA ALA A 162 8.90 -4.32 14.47
C ALA A 162 8.95 -3.04 13.61
N GLY A 163 8.81 -1.89 14.29
CA GLY A 163 9.68 -0.71 14.15
C GLY A 163 9.57 0.19 12.92
N LEU A 164 8.87 1.33 13.07
CA LEU A 164 9.26 2.56 12.36
C LEU A 164 10.67 2.95 12.82
N GLN A 165 11.68 2.83 11.96
CA GLN A 165 12.98 3.45 12.24
C GLN A 165 12.91 4.94 11.90
N ARG A 166 13.06 5.79 12.92
CA ARG A 166 13.51 7.18 12.74
C ARG A 166 14.97 7.10 12.29
N MET A 167 15.31 7.74 11.18
CA MET A 167 16.71 8.09 10.94
C MET A 167 16.95 9.42 11.66
N GLU A 168 17.91 9.40 12.58
CA GLU A 168 18.47 10.60 13.22
C GLU A 168 19.04 11.58 12.18
#